data_AF-K1SYK6-F1
#
_entry.id   AF-K1SYK6-F1
#
_cell.length_a   1.000
_cell.length_b   1.000
_cell.length_c   1.000
_cell.angle_alpha   90.00
_cell.angle_beta   90.00
_cell.angle_gamma   90.00
#
_symmetry.space_group_name_H-M   'P 1'
#
loop_
_entity.id
_entity.type
_entity.pdbx_description
1 polymer ?
#
loop_
_entity_poly.entity_id
_entity_poly.type
_entity_poly.pdbx_seq_one_letter_code
_entity_poly.pdbx_strand_id
1 'polypeptide(L)'
;MNIGNVISEKRKALGLTQQALAEKLHVSFQAISKWENGTSCPDIELLPQIAAILKTTIDSLLGYPSQSVTDYDKRYGNEEYYWGLKPNNLCYEIMRIKPPVKPYKVIDIGCGEGKDAVFLARNGYDVTAFDASEQGLSKARELADTYGVKVDFFKADVRDFRLEANYDIIFSSGVFHYIPLELRENVVNNLKAHTTTNGINVVNVFVEKPFIPLPPDTEKRRICCG
;
A
#
# COMPACT_ATOMS: atom_id res chain seq x y z
N MET A 1 20.20 9.53 10.00
CA MET A 1 18.81 9.38 10.51
C MET A 1 18.20 10.78 10.57
N ASN A 2 17.26 11.13 9.70
CA ASN A 2 16.71 12.50 9.63
C ASN A 2 15.25 12.54 10.14
N ILE A 3 15.10 12.23 11.43
CA ILE A 3 13.80 12.27 12.14
C ILE A 3 13.13 13.65 12.06
N GLY A 4 13.94 14.72 12.01
CA GLY A 4 13.47 16.11 11.90
C GLY A 4 12.66 16.36 10.63
N ASN A 5 13.17 15.92 9.48
CA ASN A 5 12.47 16.05 8.20
C ASN A 5 11.13 15.31 8.23
N VAL A 6 11.12 14.06 8.73
CA VAL A 6 9.89 13.25 8.81
C VAL A 6 8.86 13.90 9.72
N ILE A 7 9.27 14.43 10.87
CA ILE A 7 8.39 15.20 11.77
C ILE A 7 7.80 16.40 11.02
N SER A 8 8.63 17.18 10.33
CA SER A 8 8.18 18.38 9.62
C SER A 8 7.17 18.05 8.51
N GLU A 9 7.44 17.01 7.71
CA GLU A 9 6.58 16.56 6.62
C GLU A 9 5.23 16.05 7.14
N LYS A 10 5.24 15.10 8.10
CA LYS A 10 4.00 14.53 8.66
C LYS A 10 3.18 15.59 9.40
N ARG A 11 3.82 16.50 10.14
CA ARG A 11 3.15 17.63 10.80
C ARG A 11 2.44 18.53 9.79
N LYS A 12 3.13 18.94 8.72
CA LYS A 12 2.56 19.79 7.66
C LYS A 12 1.39 19.09 6.94
N ALA A 13 1.50 17.78 6.69
CA ALA A 13 0.43 16.99 6.10
C ALA A 13 -0.85 16.95 6.96
N LEU A 14 -0.71 17.06 8.29
CA LEU A 14 -1.83 17.15 9.23
C LEU A 14 -2.31 18.59 9.48
N GLY A 15 -1.75 19.59 8.80
CA GLY A 15 -2.08 21.00 9.00
C GLY A 15 -1.66 21.57 10.36
N LEU A 16 -0.78 20.88 11.09
CA LEU A 16 -0.34 21.30 12.41
C LEU A 16 0.78 22.35 12.31
N THR A 17 0.74 23.38 13.16
CA THR A 17 1.89 24.29 13.34
C THR A 17 2.92 23.65 14.29
N GLN A 18 4.17 24.13 14.27
CA GLN A 18 5.18 23.68 15.24
C GLN A 18 4.71 23.95 16.68
N GLN A 19 4.01 25.06 16.92
CA GLN A 19 3.40 25.41 18.19
C GLN A 19 2.32 24.39 18.61
N ALA A 20 1.41 24.02 17.69
CA ALA A 20 0.36 23.05 17.98
C ALA A 20 0.92 21.64 18.29
N LEU A 21 2.02 21.25 17.63
CA LEU A 21 2.70 19.99 17.93
C LEU A 21 3.39 20.05 19.31
N ALA A 22 4.03 21.17 19.65
CA ALA A 22 4.68 21.40 20.93
C ALA A 22 3.69 21.30 22.10
N GLU A 23 2.52 21.92 21.96
CA GLU A 23 1.44 21.88 22.95
C GLU A 23 0.92 20.45 23.19
N LYS A 24 0.74 19.67 22.13
CA LYS A 24 0.28 18.27 22.22
C LYS A 24 1.32 17.35 22.87
N LEU A 25 2.60 17.66 22.74
CA LEU A 25 3.72 16.89 23.31
C LEU A 25 4.16 17.39 24.68
N HIS A 26 3.56 18.48 25.19
CA HIS A 26 3.99 19.16 26.41
C HIS A 26 5.49 19.56 26.39
N VAL A 27 5.98 19.97 25.22
CA VAL A 27 7.35 20.47 25.03
C VAL A 27 7.36 21.93 24.57
N SER A 28 8.53 22.55 24.58
CA SER A 28 8.68 23.91 24.05
C SER A 28 8.64 23.95 22.53
N PHE A 29 8.13 25.04 21.95
CA PHE A 29 8.21 25.30 20.51
C PHE A 29 9.65 25.19 19.97
N GLN A 30 10.61 25.68 20.75
CA GLN A 30 12.03 25.65 20.43
C GLN A 30 12.55 24.20 20.29
N ALA A 31 12.00 23.25 21.05
CA ALA A 31 12.35 21.84 20.89
C ALA A 31 11.93 21.32 19.50
N ILE A 32 10.68 21.54 19.09
CA ILE A 32 10.19 21.14 17.76
C ILE A 32 11.02 21.79 16.64
N SER A 33 11.29 23.09 16.75
CA SER A 33 12.10 23.82 15.77
C SER A 33 13.52 23.24 15.62
N LYS A 34 14.17 22.91 16.74
CA LYS A 34 15.49 22.27 16.73
C LYS A 34 15.47 20.86 16.15
N TRP A 35 14.39 20.10 16.39
CA TRP A 35 14.22 18.79 15.78
C TRP A 35 14.10 18.89 14.27
N GLU A 36 13.19 19.73 13.77
CA GLU A 36 12.95 19.89 12.33
C GLU A 36 14.15 20.47 11.56
N ASN A 37 14.98 21.28 12.21
CA ASN A 37 16.21 21.83 11.62
C ASN A 37 17.46 20.96 11.84
N GLY A 38 17.31 19.75 12.42
CA GLY A 38 18.41 18.82 12.66
C GLY A 38 19.43 19.26 13.71
N THR A 39 19.10 20.25 14.55
CA THR A 39 19.97 20.77 15.61
C THR A 39 19.94 19.89 16.87
N SER A 40 18.83 19.20 17.10
CA SER A 40 18.70 18.19 18.17
C SER A 40 17.72 17.10 17.75
N CYS A 41 17.60 16.04 18.54
CA CYS A 41 16.60 14.98 18.35
C CYS A 41 15.62 14.95 19.52
N PRO A 42 14.41 14.41 19.33
CA PRO A 42 13.50 14.13 20.44
C PRO A 42 14.09 13.04 21.36
N ASP A 43 13.68 13.08 22.62
CA ASP A 43 13.96 12.00 23.56
C ASP A 43 13.31 10.69 23.09
N ILE A 44 13.94 9.55 23.38
CA ILE A 44 13.40 8.22 23.07
C ILE A 44 12.01 8.02 23.71
N GLU A 45 11.80 8.58 24.91
CA GLU A 45 10.52 8.50 25.62
C GLU A 45 9.38 9.28 24.93
N LEU A 46 9.73 10.26 24.09
CA LEU A 46 8.75 11.05 23.33
C LEU A 46 8.36 10.38 22.00
N LEU A 47 9.16 9.42 21.50
CA LEU A 47 8.89 8.79 20.20
C LEU A 47 7.50 8.15 20.10
N PRO A 48 6.98 7.42 21.11
CA PRO A 48 5.62 6.86 21.03
C PRO A 48 4.55 7.94 20.92
N GLN A 49 4.71 9.05 21.65
CA GLN A 49 3.75 10.16 21.62
C GLN A 49 3.81 10.93 20.30
N ILE A 50 5.02 11.18 19.79
CA ILE A 50 5.23 11.82 18.48
C ILE A 50 4.59 10.96 17.39
N ALA A 51 4.87 9.65 17.38
CA ALA A 51 4.29 8.71 16.42
C ALA A 51 2.76 8.73 16.47
N ALA A 52 2.17 8.70 17.68
CA ALA A 52 0.72 8.75 17.87
C ALA A 52 0.10 10.07 17.36
N ILE A 53 0.67 11.23 17.70
CA ILE A 53 0.15 12.54 17.27
C ILE A 53 0.29 12.73 15.75
N LEU A 54 1.41 12.30 15.19
CA LEU A 54 1.71 12.40 13.75
C LEU A 54 1.09 11.27 12.92
N LYS A 55 0.31 10.39 13.55
CA LYS A 55 -0.36 9.24 12.91
C LYS A 55 0.60 8.39 12.07
N THR A 56 1.75 8.07 12.64
CA THR A 56 2.82 7.28 12.02
C THR A 56 3.35 6.23 12.99
N THR A 57 4.31 5.40 12.56
CA THR A 57 5.00 4.44 13.43
C THR A 57 6.34 5.01 13.90
N ILE A 58 6.88 4.47 14.99
CA ILE A 58 8.22 4.83 15.46
C ILE A 58 9.27 4.51 14.39
N ASP A 59 9.13 3.39 13.68
CA ASP A 59 10.01 3.02 12.57
C ASP A 59 10.02 4.09 11.47
N SER A 60 8.82 4.49 11.00
CA SER A 60 8.66 5.53 9.98
C SER A 60 9.23 6.87 10.45
N LEU A 61 9.01 7.21 11.73
CA LEU A 61 9.56 8.42 12.36
C LEU A 61 11.10 8.42 12.35
N LEU A 62 11.73 7.26 12.56
CA LEU A 62 13.18 7.07 12.51
C LEU A 62 13.72 6.94 11.08
N GLY A 63 12.85 7.01 10.06
CA GLY A 63 13.22 6.87 8.65
C GLY A 63 13.43 5.42 8.21
N TYR A 64 12.96 4.44 9.01
CA TYR A 64 12.82 3.06 8.57
C TYR A 64 11.46 2.86 7.91
N PRO A 65 11.37 2.10 6.82
CA PRO A 65 10.07 1.72 6.28
C PRO A 65 9.28 1.04 7.39
N SER A 66 8.03 1.48 7.63
CA SER A 66 7.20 0.85 8.66
C SER A 66 7.16 -0.65 8.39
N GLN A 67 7.51 -1.48 9.38
CA GLN A 67 7.28 -2.91 9.25
C GLN A 67 5.80 -3.07 8.94
N SER A 68 5.49 -3.66 7.79
CA SER A 68 4.12 -3.92 7.39
C SER A 68 3.47 -4.73 8.49
N VAL A 69 2.35 -4.24 9.04
CA VAL A 69 1.54 -4.94 10.06
C VAL A 69 0.91 -6.23 9.48
N THR A 70 1.23 -6.57 8.23
CA THR A 70 0.75 -7.76 7.56
C THR A 70 1.73 -8.93 7.77
N ASP A 71 1.19 -10.03 8.27
CA ASP A 71 1.86 -11.34 8.38
C ASP A 71 2.19 -11.97 7.00
N TYR A 72 2.08 -11.20 5.90
CA TYR A 72 2.29 -11.69 4.54
C TYR A 72 3.74 -12.05 4.27
N ASP A 73 4.71 -11.35 4.86
CA ASP A 73 6.12 -11.72 4.75
C ASP A 73 6.35 -13.17 5.20
N LYS A 74 5.73 -13.57 6.31
CA LYS A 74 5.79 -14.97 6.77
C LYS A 74 5.01 -15.92 5.86
N ARG A 75 3.82 -15.51 5.40
CA ARG A 75 2.95 -16.35 4.57
C ARG A 75 3.51 -16.61 3.17
N TYR A 76 4.17 -15.62 2.58
CA TYR A 76 4.82 -15.72 1.28
C TYR A 76 6.20 -16.41 1.35
N GLY A 77 6.73 -16.64 2.55
CA GLY A 77 7.97 -17.39 2.74
C GLY A 77 7.89 -18.87 2.36
N ASN A 78 6.70 -19.42 2.10
CA ASN A 78 6.52 -20.77 1.59
C ASN A 78 6.76 -20.84 0.08
N GLU A 79 7.20 -22.00 -0.44
CA GLU A 79 7.41 -22.22 -1.87
C GLU A 79 6.10 -22.08 -2.68
N GLU A 80 4.98 -22.58 -2.15
CA GLU A 80 3.67 -22.49 -2.81
C GLU A 80 3.11 -21.06 -2.81
N TYR A 81 2.42 -20.67 -3.89
CA TYR A 81 1.74 -19.39 -3.98
C TYR A 81 0.54 -19.34 -3.04
N TYR A 82 0.59 -18.48 -2.02
CA TYR A 82 -0.44 -18.38 -0.97
C TYR A 82 -1.83 -18.08 -1.53
N TRP A 83 -1.93 -17.21 -2.55
CA TRP A 83 -3.19 -16.88 -3.22
C TRP A 83 -3.48 -17.74 -4.46
N GLY A 84 -2.59 -18.68 -4.78
CA GLY A 84 -2.59 -19.42 -6.04
C GLY A 84 -2.31 -18.53 -7.26
N LEU A 85 -2.36 -19.14 -8.45
CA LEU A 85 -1.99 -18.48 -9.72
C LEU A 85 -3.19 -17.97 -10.52
N LYS A 86 -4.42 -18.26 -10.09
CA LYS A 86 -5.62 -17.81 -10.80
C LYS A 86 -5.80 -16.30 -10.61
N PRO A 87 -5.90 -15.51 -11.70
CA PRO A 87 -6.11 -14.07 -11.56
C PRO A 87 -7.49 -13.77 -10.97
N ASN A 88 -7.64 -12.59 -10.38
CA ASN A 88 -8.92 -12.09 -9.91
C ASN A 88 -9.87 -11.94 -11.10
N ASN A 89 -11.16 -12.22 -10.90
CA ASN A 89 -12.16 -12.07 -11.96
C ASN A 89 -12.21 -10.64 -12.54
N LEU A 90 -11.85 -9.63 -11.74
CA LEU A 90 -11.78 -8.24 -12.20
C LEU A 90 -10.72 -8.00 -13.27
N CYS A 91 -9.69 -8.83 -13.39
CA CYS A 91 -8.74 -8.73 -14.50
C CYS A 91 -9.44 -8.97 -15.85
N TYR A 92 -10.40 -9.89 -15.90
CA TYR A 92 -11.20 -10.10 -17.11
C TYR A 92 -12.15 -8.93 -17.38
N GLU A 93 -12.73 -8.32 -16.34
CA GLU A 93 -13.56 -7.12 -16.50
C GLU A 93 -12.73 -5.92 -16.99
N ILE A 94 -11.48 -5.77 -16.51
CA ILE A 94 -10.52 -4.80 -17.05
C ILE A 94 -10.32 -5.03 -18.55
N MET A 95 -10.12 -6.28 -18.99
CA MET A 95 -9.96 -6.61 -20.41
C MET A 95 -11.22 -6.31 -21.24
N ARG A 96 -12.41 -6.41 -20.66
CA ARG A 96 -13.66 -6.06 -21.35
C ARG A 96 -13.84 -4.56 -21.50
N ILE A 97 -13.54 -3.79 -20.45
CA ILE A 97 -13.70 -2.33 -20.42
C ILE A 97 -12.56 -1.62 -21.17
N LYS A 98 -11.34 -2.17 -21.06
CA LYS A 98 -10.11 -1.68 -21.68
C LYS A 98 -9.41 -2.80 -22.46
N PRO A 99 -9.96 -3.27 -23.59
CA PRO A 99 -9.33 -4.32 -24.38
C PRO A 99 -7.90 -3.96 -24.79
N PRO A 100 -6.94 -4.90 -24.81
CA PRO A 100 -5.53 -4.62 -25.03
C PRO A 100 -5.19 -4.33 -26.51
N VAL A 101 -5.85 -3.33 -27.09
CA VAL A 101 -5.60 -2.82 -28.45
C VAL A 101 -4.34 -1.94 -28.52
N LYS A 102 -3.79 -1.58 -27.37
CA LYS A 102 -2.52 -0.88 -27.15
C LYS A 102 -2.00 -1.21 -25.74
N PRO A 103 -0.71 -1.02 -25.44
CA PRO A 103 -0.17 -1.24 -24.10
C PRO A 103 -0.63 -0.14 -23.14
N TYR A 104 -1.80 -0.32 -22.55
CA TYR A 104 -2.30 0.57 -21.50
C TYR A 104 -1.40 0.48 -20.27
N LYS A 105 -1.11 1.63 -19.66
CA LYS A 105 -0.32 1.70 -18.43
C LYS A 105 -1.18 1.28 -17.25
N VAL A 106 -0.73 0.23 -16.57
CA VAL A 106 -1.39 -0.33 -15.39
C VAL A 106 -0.48 -0.16 -14.19
N ILE A 107 -1.05 0.26 -13.06
CA ILE A 107 -0.41 0.04 -11.76
C ILE A 107 -1.24 -0.92 -10.91
N ASP A 108 -0.60 -1.99 -10.43
CA ASP A 108 -1.16 -2.93 -9.47
C ASP A 108 -0.65 -2.61 -8.04
N ILE A 109 -1.55 -2.08 -7.21
CA ILE A 109 -1.28 -1.65 -5.84
C ILE A 109 -1.47 -2.84 -4.90
N GLY A 110 -0.39 -3.23 -4.21
CA GLY A 110 -0.31 -4.39 -3.33
C GLY A 110 -0.48 -5.70 -4.09
N CYS A 111 0.41 -5.92 -5.05
CA CYS A 111 0.34 -7.04 -5.99
C CYS A 111 0.60 -8.42 -5.37
N GLY A 112 1.06 -8.48 -4.12
CA GLY A 112 1.47 -9.71 -3.44
C GLY A 112 2.47 -10.51 -4.28
N GLU A 113 2.12 -11.77 -4.55
CA GLU A 113 2.93 -12.70 -5.36
C GLU A 113 2.73 -12.53 -6.88
N GLY A 114 2.10 -11.43 -7.32
CA GLY A 114 2.13 -10.97 -8.71
C GLY A 114 1.13 -11.62 -9.67
N LYS A 115 0.23 -12.50 -9.21
CA LYS A 115 -0.68 -13.26 -10.09
C LYS A 115 -1.52 -12.39 -11.04
N ASP A 116 -1.99 -11.24 -10.56
CA ASP A 116 -2.86 -10.34 -11.33
C ASP A 116 -2.02 -9.42 -12.25
N ALA A 117 -0.93 -8.83 -11.72
CA ALA A 117 0.06 -8.07 -12.49
C ALA A 117 0.64 -8.87 -13.68
N VAL A 118 1.09 -10.10 -13.43
CA VAL A 118 1.65 -10.98 -14.46
C VAL A 118 0.58 -11.37 -15.47
N PHE A 119 -0.65 -11.67 -15.03
CA PHE A 119 -1.75 -11.95 -15.95
C PHE A 119 -2.03 -10.77 -16.89
N LEU A 120 -2.09 -9.55 -16.36
CA LEU A 120 -2.31 -8.36 -17.20
C LEU A 120 -1.12 -8.16 -18.17
N ALA A 121 0.12 -8.29 -17.71
CA ALA A 121 1.28 -8.16 -18.60
C ALA A 121 1.27 -9.19 -19.75
N ARG A 122 0.90 -10.45 -19.45
CA ARG A 122 0.71 -11.51 -20.46
C ARG A 122 -0.35 -11.19 -21.50
N ASN A 123 -1.29 -10.31 -21.19
CA ASN A 123 -2.34 -9.87 -22.10
C ASN A 123 -2.02 -8.54 -22.79
N GLY A 124 -0.76 -8.08 -22.75
CA GLY A 124 -0.27 -6.95 -23.54
C GLY A 124 -0.38 -5.59 -22.86
N TYR A 125 -0.63 -5.54 -21.55
CA TYR A 125 -0.61 -4.32 -20.76
C TYR A 125 0.82 -3.95 -20.33
N ASP A 126 1.10 -2.65 -20.18
CA ASP A 126 2.36 -2.13 -19.61
C ASP A 126 2.19 -2.01 -18.10
N VAL A 127 2.72 -3.00 -17.35
CA VAL A 127 2.40 -3.17 -15.93
C VAL A 127 3.58 -2.75 -15.04
N THR A 128 3.27 -1.85 -14.13
CA THR A 128 4.04 -1.56 -12.92
C THR A 128 3.29 -2.13 -11.72
N ALA A 129 3.98 -2.70 -10.75
CA ALA A 129 3.34 -3.32 -9.58
C ALA A 129 4.20 -3.14 -8.33
N PHE A 130 3.55 -2.96 -7.18
CA PHE A 130 4.27 -2.88 -5.91
C PHE A 130 3.57 -3.59 -4.78
N ASP A 131 4.35 -4.03 -3.81
CA ASP A 131 3.88 -4.59 -2.54
C ASP A 131 4.82 -4.18 -1.41
N ALA A 132 4.33 -4.26 -0.17
CA ALA A 132 5.15 -4.02 1.01
C ALA A 132 6.06 -5.23 1.33
N SER A 133 5.71 -6.42 0.82
CA SER A 133 6.44 -7.66 1.04
C SER A 133 7.53 -7.93 0.00
N GLU A 134 8.78 -8.03 0.44
CA GLU A 134 9.88 -8.42 -0.48
C GLU A 134 9.78 -9.89 -0.88
N GLN A 135 9.31 -10.78 0.00
CA GLN A 135 9.12 -12.19 -0.37
C GLN A 135 8.04 -12.34 -1.44
N GLY A 136 6.92 -11.61 -1.31
CA GLY A 136 5.89 -11.57 -2.34
C GLY A 136 6.42 -11.09 -3.68
N LEU A 137 7.19 -10.00 -3.68
CA LEU A 137 7.80 -9.45 -4.90
C LEU A 137 8.86 -10.38 -5.51
N SER A 138 9.62 -11.14 -4.71
CA SER A 138 10.54 -12.16 -5.23
C SER A 138 9.80 -13.20 -6.06
N LYS A 139 8.70 -13.74 -5.51
CA LYS A 139 7.86 -14.72 -6.21
C LYS A 139 7.16 -14.12 -7.42
N ALA A 140 6.73 -12.86 -7.33
CA ALA A 140 6.14 -12.15 -8.44
C ALA A 140 7.10 -12.03 -9.64
N ARG A 141 8.39 -11.79 -9.38
CA ARG A 141 9.44 -11.77 -10.40
C ARG A 141 9.67 -13.15 -11.00
N GLU A 142 9.79 -14.18 -10.18
CA GLU A 142 9.90 -15.58 -10.65
C GLU A 142 8.70 -15.99 -11.52
N LEU A 143 7.49 -15.56 -11.15
CA LEU A 143 6.28 -15.80 -11.93
C LEU A 143 6.32 -15.09 -13.28
N ALA A 144 6.77 -13.84 -13.31
CA ALA A 144 6.91 -13.07 -14.54
C ALA A 144 7.95 -13.71 -15.48
N ASP A 145 9.09 -14.14 -14.94
CA ASP A 145 10.14 -14.86 -15.67
C ASP A 145 9.62 -16.18 -16.24
N THR A 146 8.86 -16.95 -15.44
CA THR A 146 8.24 -18.22 -15.86
C THR A 146 7.32 -18.03 -17.06
N TYR A 147 6.59 -16.91 -17.11
CA TYR A 147 5.70 -16.58 -18.23
C TYR A 147 6.34 -15.73 -19.33
N GLY A 148 7.62 -15.39 -19.21
CA GLY A 148 8.36 -14.60 -20.20
C GLY A 148 7.81 -13.19 -20.39
N VAL A 149 7.28 -12.56 -19.34
CA VAL A 149 6.74 -11.19 -19.40
C VAL A 149 7.51 -10.23 -18.53
N LYS A 150 7.53 -8.96 -18.93
CA LYS A 150 8.13 -7.88 -18.16
C LYS A 150 7.06 -7.19 -17.30
N VAL A 151 7.33 -7.08 -16.02
CA VAL A 151 6.57 -6.25 -15.07
C VAL A 151 7.58 -5.45 -14.24
N ASP A 152 7.32 -4.17 -14.04
CA ASP A 152 8.17 -3.32 -13.20
C ASP A 152 7.74 -3.44 -11.72
N PHE A 153 8.44 -4.31 -10.97
CA PHE A 153 8.14 -4.60 -9.57
C PHE A 153 9.03 -3.81 -8.61
N PHE A 154 8.43 -3.02 -7.72
CA PHE A 154 9.16 -2.32 -6.66
C PHE A 154 8.52 -2.48 -5.28
N LYS A 155 9.32 -2.29 -4.23
CA LYS A 155 8.84 -2.37 -2.84
C LYS A 155 8.30 -1.02 -2.39
N ALA A 156 7.05 -0.98 -1.94
CA ALA A 156 6.44 0.22 -1.40
C ALA A 156 5.25 -0.11 -0.49
N ASP A 157 4.98 0.78 0.48
CA ASP A 157 3.81 0.68 1.34
C ASP A 157 2.75 1.68 0.88
N VAL A 158 1.53 1.22 0.61
CA VAL A 158 0.39 2.05 0.19
C VAL A 158 0.06 3.18 1.18
N ARG A 159 0.43 3.04 2.46
CA ARG A 159 0.21 4.08 3.48
C ARG A 159 1.07 5.32 3.22
N ASP A 160 2.30 5.11 2.77
CA ASP A 160 3.28 6.19 2.58
C ASP A 160 3.50 6.54 1.10
N PHE A 161 3.33 5.60 0.19
CA PHE A 161 3.58 5.79 -1.23
C PHE A 161 2.49 6.62 -1.91
N ARG A 162 2.90 7.49 -2.84
CA ARG A 162 2.00 8.30 -3.67
C ARG A 162 2.45 8.21 -5.12
N LEU A 163 1.48 8.14 -6.02
CA LEU A 163 1.74 8.12 -7.46
C LEU A 163 2.31 9.46 -7.91
N GLU A 164 3.25 9.40 -8.84
CA GLU A 164 3.85 10.55 -9.53
C GLU A 164 3.57 10.52 -11.05
N ALA A 165 3.28 9.33 -11.59
CA ALA A 165 2.95 9.12 -13.00
C ALA A 165 1.45 8.85 -13.18
N ASN A 166 0.96 9.13 -14.39
CA ASN A 166 -0.43 8.85 -14.75
C ASN A 166 -0.59 7.45 -15.36
N TYR A 167 -1.69 6.78 -15.01
CA TYR A 167 -2.02 5.42 -15.45
C TYR A 167 -3.39 5.38 -16.13
N ASP A 168 -3.52 4.49 -17.12
CA ASP A 168 -4.79 4.20 -17.77
C ASP A 168 -5.68 3.32 -16.89
N ILE A 169 -5.07 2.43 -16.10
CA ILE A 169 -5.74 1.52 -15.18
C ILE A 169 -4.98 1.54 -13.85
N ILE A 170 -5.68 1.90 -12.78
CA ILE A 170 -5.19 1.73 -11.41
C ILE A 170 -5.95 0.57 -10.81
N PHE A 171 -5.26 -0.54 -10.54
CA PHE A 171 -5.84 -1.76 -9.99
C PHE A 171 -5.38 -1.96 -8.54
N SER A 172 -6.30 -2.37 -7.68
CA SER A 172 -5.99 -2.77 -6.32
C SER A 172 -6.97 -3.84 -5.84
N SER A 173 -6.46 -4.99 -5.43
CA SER A 173 -7.29 -6.07 -4.90
C SER A 173 -6.84 -6.51 -3.53
N GLY A 174 -7.70 -6.33 -2.52
CA GLY A 174 -7.43 -6.81 -1.17
C GLY A 174 -6.39 -5.99 -0.41
N VAL A 175 -6.26 -4.69 -0.72
CA VAL A 175 -5.30 -3.79 -0.04
C VAL A 175 -6.01 -2.70 0.75
N PHE A 176 -7.07 -2.14 0.19
CA PHE A 176 -7.77 -0.97 0.75
C PHE A 176 -8.31 -1.18 2.17
N HIS A 177 -8.61 -2.42 2.57
CA HIS A 177 -9.06 -2.72 3.93
C HIS A 177 -7.95 -2.62 4.99
N TYR A 178 -6.67 -2.58 4.59
CA TYR A 178 -5.53 -2.32 5.48
C TYR A 178 -5.21 -0.83 5.60
N ILE A 179 -5.81 0.03 4.77
CA ILE A 179 -5.58 1.47 4.83
C ILE A 179 -6.40 2.05 6.00
N PRO A 180 -5.75 2.71 6.99
CA PRO A 180 -6.43 3.42 8.06
C PRO A 180 -7.44 4.43 7.52
N LEU A 181 -8.58 4.58 8.20
CA LEU A 181 -9.70 5.43 7.72
C LEU A 181 -9.26 6.85 7.38
N GLU A 182 -8.38 7.43 8.20
CA GLU A 182 -7.82 8.76 8.04
C GLU A 182 -6.91 8.93 6.81
N LEU A 183 -6.38 7.84 6.25
CA LEU A 183 -5.52 7.88 5.06
C LEU A 183 -6.30 7.62 3.77
N ARG A 184 -7.48 6.98 3.85
CA ARG A 184 -8.25 6.55 2.68
C ARG A 184 -8.61 7.71 1.75
N GLU A 185 -9.03 8.84 2.29
CA GLU A 185 -9.38 10.01 1.47
C GLU A 185 -8.17 10.52 0.67
N ASN A 186 -7.02 10.65 1.34
CA ASN A 186 -5.78 11.09 0.70
C ASN A 186 -5.36 10.10 -0.40
N VAL A 187 -5.37 8.79 -0.11
CA VAL A 187 -5.04 7.76 -1.09
C VAL A 187 -5.98 7.83 -2.29
N VAL A 188 -7.30 7.84 -2.07
CA VAL A 188 -8.29 7.92 -3.16
C VAL A 188 -8.11 9.18 -4.00
N ASN A 189 -7.85 10.33 -3.38
CA ASN A 189 -7.60 11.57 -4.11
C ASN A 189 -6.31 11.49 -4.95
N ASN A 190 -5.25 10.87 -4.44
CA ASN A 190 -4.03 10.62 -5.20
C ASN A 190 -4.27 9.68 -6.40
N LEU A 191 -5.05 8.61 -6.24
CA LEU A 191 -5.39 7.72 -7.35
C LEU A 191 -6.20 8.44 -8.43
N LYS A 192 -7.22 9.21 -8.03
CA LYS A 192 -8.02 10.02 -8.96
C LYS A 192 -7.18 11.02 -9.74
N ALA A 193 -6.26 11.72 -9.07
CA ALA A 193 -5.39 12.70 -9.70
C ALA A 193 -4.43 12.08 -10.73
N HIS A 194 -4.10 10.80 -10.57
CA HIS A 194 -3.17 10.07 -11.44
C HIS A 194 -3.86 9.09 -12.41
N THR A 195 -5.19 9.17 -12.51
CA THR A 195 -5.94 8.45 -13.53
C THR A 195 -6.02 9.31 -14.79
N THR A 196 -5.56 8.79 -15.92
CA THR A 196 -5.65 9.52 -17.20
C THR A 196 -7.11 9.81 -17.58
N THR A 197 -7.35 10.74 -18.50
CA THR A 197 -8.66 10.90 -19.13
C THR A 197 -9.11 9.57 -19.76
N ASN A 198 -10.35 9.14 -19.48
CA ASN A 198 -10.90 7.83 -19.81
C ASN A 198 -10.23 6.64 -19.10
N GLY A 199 -9.32 6.86 -18.16
CA GLY A 199 -8.75 5.82 -17.32
C GLY A 199 -9.75 5.31 -16.28
N ILE A 200 -9.44 4.18 -15.66
CA ILE A 200 -10.31 3.54 -14.67
C ILE A 200 -9.54 3.19 -13.38
N ASN A 201 -10.23 3.30 -12.26
CA ASN A 201 -9.78 2.75 -10.97
C ASN A 201 -10.61 1.49 -10.69
N VAL A 202 -9.95 0.36 -10.49
CA VAL A 202 -10.61 -0.92 -10.23
C VAL A 202 -10.15 -1.40 -8.86
N VAL A 203 -11.07 -1.33 -7.89
CA VAL A 203 -10.78 -1.61 -6.49
C VAL A 203 -11.66 -2.76 -6.00
N ASN A 204 -11.02 -3.82 -5.50
CA ASN A 204 -11.68 -4.92 -4.81
C ASN A 204 -11.41 -4.86 -3.31
N VAL A 205 -12.47 -4.77 -2.53
CA VAL A 205 -12.41 -4.72 -1.06
C VAL A 205 -13.28 -5.81 -0.46
N PHE A 206 -12.75 -6.47 0.56
CA PHE A 206 -13.57 -7.36 1.38
C PHE A 206 -14.46 -6.52 2.28
N VAL A 207 -15.73 -6.89 2.35
CA VAL A 207 -16.72 -6.27 3.22
C VAL A 207 -17.35 -7.35 4.08
N GLU A 208 -17.44 -7.10 5.39
CA GLU A 208 -18.25 -7.95 6.25
C GLU A 208 -19.72 -7.61 6.00
N LYS A 209 -20.49 -8.62 5.56
CA LYS A 209 -21.93 -8.51 5.35
C LYS A 209 -22.66 -9.43 6.34
N PRO A 210 -22.87 -9.01 7.59
CA PRO A 210 -23.47 -9.86 8.63
C PRO A 210 -24.93 -10.27 8.35
N PHE A 211 -25.54 -9.73 7.28
CA PHE A 211 -26.94 -9.93 6.89
C PHE A 211 -27.12 -10.71 5.59
N ILE A 212 -26.06 -11.20 4.95
CA ILE A 212 -26.16 -12.09 3.77
C ILE A 212 -25.81 -13.51 4.22
N PRO A 213 -26.76 -14.46 4.19
CA PRO A 213 -26.45 -15.85 4.52
C PRO A 213 -25.40 -16.39 3.54
N LEU A 214 -24.44 -17.16 4.06
CA LEU A 214 -23.44 -17.82 3.25
C LEU A 214 -24.13 -18.74 2.23
N PRO A 215 -23.70 -18.75 0.95
CA PRO A 215 -24.25 -19.67 -0.04
C PRO A 215 -24.09 -21.12 0.46
N PRO A 216 -25.07 -22.00 0.20
CA PRO A 216 -25.16 -23.34 0.81
C PRO A 216 -24.00 -24.29 0.50
N ASP A 217 -23.08 -23.93 -0.40
CA ASP A 217 -22.02 -24.81 -0.91
C ASP A 217 -20.62 -24.59 -0.31
N THR A 218 -20.46 -23.82 0.78
CA THR A 218 -19.17 -23.78 1.47
C THR A 218 -19.08 -24.89 2.52
N GLU A 219 -18.52 -26.05 2.13
CA GLU A 219 -17.97 -27.01 3.07
C GLU A 219 -17.03 -26.33 4.06
N LYS A 220 -17.20 -26.72 5.33
CA LYS A 220 -16.64 -26.11 6.54
C LYS A 220 -15.12 -25.91 6.45
N ARG A 221 -14.65 -24.66 6.35
CA ARG A 221 -13.33 -24.28 6.87
C ARG A 221 -13.39 -24.37 8.40
N ARG A 222 -12.97 -25.52 8.95
CA ARG A 222 -12.59 -25.63 10.37
C ARG A 222 -11.37 -24.76 10.60
N ILE A 223 -11.58 -23.58 11.16
CA ILE A 223 -10.53 -22.80 11.82
C ILE A 223 -10.30 -23.50 13.18
N CYS A 224 -9.18 -24.20 13.32
CA CYS A 224 -8.71 -24.63 14.62
C CYS A 224 -8.08 -23.42 15.31
N CYS A 225 -8.77 -22.88 16.31
CA CYS A 225 -8.15 -22.10 17.38
C CYS A 225 -7.60 -23.09 18.42
N GLY A 226 -6.32 -22.95 18.75
CA GLY A 226 -5.64 -23.53 19.90
C GLY A 226 -4.54 -22.58 20.30
#